data_AF-A0A352NWI7-F1
#
_entry.id   AF-A0A352NWI7-F1
#
_cell.length_a   1.000
_cell.length_b   1.000
_cell.length_c   1.000
_cell.angle_alpha   90.00
_cell.angle_beta   90.00
_cell.angle_gamma   90.00
#
_symmetry.space_group_name_H-M   'P 1'
#
loop_
_entity.id
_entity.type
_entity.pdbx_description
1 polymer ?
#
loop_
_entity_poly.entity_id
_entity_poly.type
_entity_poly.pdbx_seq_one_letter_code
_entity_poly.pdbx_strand_id
1 'polypeptide(L)'
;MDMVCEKKPGTEHDFMVDPIELKVVDDMLYASGTTLGADDGIAVAMGLAVLASENISHPPIELVVTTSEETGMNGALALDPKNVSGRTLINIDSEEEGKLLVSCAGGCSARISFPITWKNLDGDFETYVIGIEGLRGGHSGSEIHKGRANSNKLLARLLRNLRPQIDFSLSSIEGGSKQNAIARQAQAVVCVNKKDGSLLKNRVSSLEKIFKDEFKTADPDLKVVLKAAKENAQKVMPVETAENIVNFLYLIPNGVQSMSMDIEGLVESSLNLGIVQTKEDTVEIISSIRSSLGSIKRNIFDIISAAADLTGGKVTGEASYPEWKYNPDSKIREVFIDVYERLFGKKPLVTAIHAGLECALFEEKFNGQLDMISLGPTMFGVHTADEHLSISSTQRTWKYLVEVLKSLK
;
A
#
# COMPACT_ATOMS: atom_id res chain seq x y z
N MET A 1 0.97 21.62 -6.26
CA MET A 1 1.27 22.83 -5.45
C MET A 1 2.47 22.54 -4.59
N ASP A 2 2.44 21.43 -3.86
CA ASP A 2 3.60 20.63 -3.49
C ASP A 2 3.99 19.63 -4.60
N MET A 3 5.11 18.94 -4.37
CA MET A 3 5.66 17.82 -5.15
C MET A 3 6.54 16.97 -4.22
N VAL A 4 6.80 15.70 -4.55
CA VAL A 4 7.85 14.91 -3.88
C VAL A 4 9.25 15.42 -4.28
N CYS A 5 10.11 15.64 -3.30
CA CYS A 5 11.47 16.16 -3.48
C CYS A 5 12.52 15.03 -3.42
N GLU A 6 12.77 14.35 -4.53
CA GLU A 6 13.73 13.24 -4.63
C GLU A 6 14.80 13.54 -5.70
N LYS A 7 16.04 13.08 -5.48
CA LYS A 7 17.16 13.36 -6.39
C LYS A 7 18.14 12.19 -6.51
N LYS A 8 18.80 12.09 -7.67
CA LYS A 8 19.83 11.06 -7.90
C LYS A 8 21.03 11.28 -6.99
N PRO A 9 21.72 10.21 -6.54
CA PRO A 9 22.98 10.33 -5.82
C PRO A 9 23.98 11.21 -6.58
N GLY A 10 24.54 12.20 -5.89
CA GLY A 10 25.50 13.14 -6.47
C GLY A 10 24.89 14.38 -7.14
N THR A 11 23.57 14.52 -7.19
CA THR A 11 22.91 15.75 -7.67
C THR A 11 22.91 16.82 -6.58
N GLU A 12 23.55 17.96 -6.85
CA GLU A 12 23.46 19.16 -6.01
C GLU A 12 22.23 19.97 -6.44
N HIS A 13 21.22 19.98 -5.58
CA HIS A 13 19.94 20.68 -5.79
C HIS A 13 19.29 20.90 -4.43
N ASP A 14 18.86 22.13 -4.16
CA ASP A 14 18.07 22.55 -3.00
C ASP A 14 16.65 22.91 -3.45
N PHE A 15 15.71 21.99 -3.24
CA PHE A 15 14.30 22.13 -3.63
C PHE A 15 13.59 23.36 -3.02
N MET A 16 14.16 23.98 -2.00
CA MET A 16 13.57 25.19 -1.39
C MET A 16 13.81 26.45 -2.21
N VAL A 17 14.83 26.47 -3.09
CA VAL A 17 15.27 27.68 -3.80
C VAL A 17 15.64 27.45 -5.26
N ASP A 18 16.11 26.25 -5.61
CA ASP A 18 16.56 25.94 -6.96
C ASP A 18 15.36 25.59 -7.85
N PRO A 19 15.27 26.12 -9.08
CA PRO A 19 14.21 25.77 -10.01
C PRO A 19 14.40 24.35 -10.56
N ILE A 20 13.29 23.68 -10.90
CA ILE A 20 13.35 22.40 -11.60
C ILE A 20 13.82 22.61 -13.05
N GLU A 21 14.97 22.02 -13.40
CA GLU A 21 15.55 22.11 -14.74
C GLU A 21 14.93 21.08 -15.68
N LEU A 22 14.00 21.55 -16.51
CA LEU A 22 13.26 20.73 -17.46
C LEU A 22 14.12 20.29 -18.65
N LYS A 23 13.93 19.03 -19.06
CA LYS A 23 14.61 18.42 -20.20
C LYS A 23 13.65 17.58 -21.02
N VAL A 24 13.55 17.89 -22.31
CA VAL A 24 12.80 17.05 -23.27
C VAL A 24 13.72 16.00 -23.87
N VAL A 25 13.29 14.74 -23.84
CA VAL A 25 13.92 13.61 -24.53
C VAL A 25 12.82 12.88 -25.31
N ASP A 26 12.88 12.99 -26.63
CA ASP A 26 11.83 12.49 -27.54
C ASP A 26 10.42 13.00 -27.15
N ASP A 27 9.48 12.12 -26.81
CA ASP A 27 8.11 12.47 -26.37
C ASP A 27 7.99 12.71 -24.86
N MET A 28 9.09 12.64 -24.12
CA MET A 28 9.06 12.65 -22.66
C MET A 28 9.69 13.94 -22.10
N LEU A 29 9.01 14.54 -21.13
CA LEU A 29 9.53 15.63 -20.31
C LEU A 29 10.09 15.05 -19.02
N TYR A 30 11.32 15.42 -18.68
CA TYR A 30 12.06 15.01 -17.48
C TYR A 30 12.52 16.24 -16.69
N ALA A 31 12.96 16.02 -15.46
CA ALA A 31 13.85 16.94 -14.75
C ALA A 31 15.30 16.42 -14.72
N SER A 32 16.26 17.34 -14.61
CA SER A 32 17.69 17.02 -14.66
C SER A 32 18.20 16.50 -13.30
N GLY A 33 18.04 15.20 -13.06
CA GLY A 33 18.59 14.51 -11.88
C GLY A 33 17.75 14.63 -10.61
N THR A 34 16.56 15.22 -10.70
CA THR A 34 15.56 15.37 -9.64
C THR A 34 14.21 14.82 -10.08
N THR A 35 13.25 14.76 -9.17
CA THR A 35 11.82 14.66 -9.51
C THR A 35 11.41 15.84 -10.40
N LEU A 36 10.40 15.59 -11.23
CA LEU A 36 9.86 16.54 -12.20
C LEU A 36 8.73 17.39 -11.59
N GLY A 37 7.93 16.81 -10.69
CA GLY A 37 6.73 17.46 -10.17
C GLY A 37 5.64 17.60 -11.23
N ALA A 38 5.58 16.66 -12.18
CA ALA A 38 4.46 16.55 -13.11
C ALA A 38 3.20 16.12 -12.36
N ASP A 39 3.36 15.22 -11.38
CA ASP A 39 2.40 14.94 -10.32
C ASP A 39 2.50 16.03 -9.22
N ASP A 40 1.51 16.91 -9.02
CA ASP A 40 0.37 17.21 -9.90
C ASP A 40 0.51 18.57 -10.63
N GLY A 41 1.75 18.98 -10.89
CA GLY A 41 2.06 20.25 -11.56
C GLY A 41 1.39 20.40 -12.92
N ILE A 42 1.23 19.33 -13.70
CA ILE A 42 0.57 19.41 -15.01
C ILE A 42 -0.94 19.67 -14.90
N ALA A 43 -1.62 19.07 -13.92
CA ALA A 43 -3.03 19.35 -13.70
C ALA A 43 -3.27 20.77 -13.21
N VAL A 44 -2.44 21.28 -12.30
CA VAL A 44 -2.53 22.68 -11.86
C VAL A 44 -2.39 23.60 -13.07
N ALA A 45 -1.45 23.31 -13.98
CA ALA A 45 -1.32 24.05 -15.23
C ALA A 45 -2.56 23.93 -16.13
N MET A 46 -3.16 22.74 -16.27
CA MET A 46 -4.41 22.56 -17.03
C MET A 46 -5.58 23.34 -16.42
N GLY A 47 -5.77 23.27 -15.10
CA GLY A 47 -6.83 24.00 -14.39
C GLY A 47 -6.69 25.51 -14.54
N LEU A 48 -5.48 26.04 -14.38
CA LEU A 48 -5.19 27.47 -14.60
C LEU A 48 -5.39 27.86 -16.06
N ALA A 49 -5.03 27.00 -17.03
CA ALA A 49 -5.26 27.26 -18.45
C ALA A 49 -6.75 27.32 -18.80
N VAL A 50 -7.60 26.52 -18.15
CA VAL A 50 -9.06 26.63 -18.28
C VAL A 50 -9.55 27.98 -17.76
N LEU A 51 -9.14 28.37 -16.54
CA LEU A 51 -9.55 29.65 -15.94
C LEU A 51 -9.08 30.87 -16.74
N ALA A 52 -7.89 30.81 -17.34
CA ALA A 52 -7.34 31.89 -18.13
C ALA A 52 -7.94 31.98 -19.55
N SER A 53 -8.68 30.97 -20.01
CA SER A 53 -9.17 30.92 -21.38
C SER A 53 -10.46 31.70 -21.57
N GLU A 54 -10.50 32.53 -22.62
CA GLU A 54 -11.72 33.20 -23.07
C GLU A 54 -12.50 32.38 -24.11
N ASN A 55 -11.91 31.28 -24.61
CA ASN A 55 -12.40 30.54 -25.79
C ASN A 55 -12.82 29.10 -25.49
N ILE A 56 -12.73 28.65 -24.24
CA ILE A 56 -13.21 27.33 -23.81
C ILE A 56 -14.64 27.49 -23.30
N SER A 57 -15.58 26.76 -23.90
CA SER A 57 -16.95 26.70 -23.38
C SER A 57 -17.01 25.71 -22.22
N HIS A 58 -17.53 26.15 -21.08
CA HIS A 58 -17.67 25.35 -19.87
C HIS A 58 -18.86 25.83 -19.00
N PRO A 59 -19.39 25.01 -18.06
CA PRO A 59 -20.29 25.46 -17.00
C PRO A 59 -19.56 26.37 -16.00
N PRO A 60 -20.20 26.92 -14.95
CA PRO A 60 -19.46 27.54 -13.84
C PRO A 60 -18.38 26.58 -13.29
N ILE A 61 -17.15 27.05 -13.17
CA ILE A 61 -16.00 26.25 -12.70
C ILE A 61 -15.43 26.86 -11.43
N GLU A 62 -15.05 25.99 -10.49
CA GLU A 62 -14.21 26.29 -9.34
C GLU A 62 -12.94 25.44 -9.45
N LEU A 63 -11.75 26.06 -9.32
CA LEU A 63 -10.48 25.34 -9.27
C LEU A 63 -10.04 25.21 -7.82
N VAL A 64 -9.99 23.98 -7.32
CA VAL A 64 -9.46 23.67 -5.98
C VAL A 64 -8.06 23.11 -6.15
N VAL A 65 -7.06 23.81 -5.58
CA VAL A 65 -5.67 23.34 -5.52
C VAL A 65 -5.34 23.08 -4.06
N THR A 66 -5.13 21.81 -3.72
CA THR A 66 -4.80 21.34 -2.37
C THR A 66 -3.32 21.51 -2.07
N THR A 67 -2.97 21.41 -0.79
CA THR A 67 -1.59 21.47 -0.30
C THR A 67 -1.26 20.20 0.49
N SER A 68 -0.01 19.76 0.37
CA SER A 68 0.55 18.65 1.15
C SER A 68 -0.11 17.30 0.85
N GLU A 69 -0.51 17.06 -0.40
CA GLU A 69 -1.03 15.76 -0.87
C GLU A 69 -0.04 14.65 -0.47
N GLU A 70 1.23 14.86 -0.84
CA GLU A 70 2.31 13.88 -0.85
C GLU A 70 2.80 13.42 0.53
N THR A 71 2.26 14.03 1.58
CA THR A 71 2.66 13.77 2.96
C THR A 71 1.49 13.38 3.84
N GLY A 72 0.37 14.08 3.74
CA GLY A 72 -0.77 13.86 4.62
C GLY A 72 -2.10 14.41 4.14
N MET A 73 -2.17 14.91 2.90
CA MET A 73 -3.37 15.50 2.30
C MET A 73 -3.99 16.63 3.17
N ASN A 74 -3.13 17.43 3.80
CA ASN A 74 -3.56 18.41 4.82
C ASN A 74 -4.53 19.46 4.24
N GLY A 75 -4.32 19.90 3.00
CA GLY A 75 -5.20 20.83 2.30
C GLY A 75 -6.58 20.21 2.06
N ALA A 76 -6.64 18.98 1.53
CA ALA A 76 -7.90 18.27 1.37
C ALA A 76 -8.60 18.07 2.72
N LEU A 77 -7.87 17.73 3.79
CA LEU A 77 -8.41 17.59 5.16
C LEU A 77 -8.91 18.91 5.76
N ALA A 78 -8.32 20.04 5.40
CA ALA A 78 -8.69 21.36 5.93
C ALA A 78 -9.85 22.01 5.17
N LEU A 79 -10.19 21.54 3.96
CA LEU A 79 -11.24 22.12 3.14
C LEU A 79 -12.59 22.15 3.88
N ASP A 80 -13.23 23.33 3.90
CA ASP A 80 -14.62 23.49 4.35
C ASP A 80 -15.56 23.42 3.12
N PRO A 81 -16.43 22.40 3.02
CA PRO A 81 -17.39 22.25 1.92
C PRO A 81 -18.30 23.46 1.68
N LYS A 82 -18.50 24.33 2.68
CA LYS A 82 -19.31 25.55 2.53
C LYS A 82 -18.71 26.56 1.55
N ASN A 83 -17.40 26.48 1.31
CA ASN A 83 -16.69 27.38 0.42
C ASN A 83 -16.68 26.91 -1.04
N VAL A 84 -17.23 25.73 -1.34
CA VAL A 84 -17.24 25.13 -2.68
C VAL A 84 -18.67 24.76 -3.09
N SER A 85 -19.15 25.37 -4.16
CA SER A 85 -20.53 25.21 -4.62
C SER A 85 -20.72 24.01 -5.56
N GLY A 86 -19.68 23.60 -6.27
CA GLY A 86 -19.67 22.49 -7.21
C GLY A 86 -20.12 21.16 -6.58
N ARG A 87 -20.86 20.37 -7.35
CA ARG A 87 -21.29 19.00 -6.99
C ARG A 87 -20.82 17.94 -7.97
N THR A 88 -20.02 18.35 -8.94
CA THR A 88 -19.26 17.47 -9.83
C THR A 88 -17.79 17.79 -9.63
N LEU A 89 -16.98 16.78 -9.32
CA LEU A 89 -15.55 16.93 -9.12
C LEU A 89 -14.81 16.16 -10.20
N ILE A 90 -13.94 16.86 -10.92
CA ILE A 90 -12.99 16.26 -11.87
C ILE A 90 -11.61 16.39 -11.23
N ASN A 91 -11.11 15.30 -10.64
CA ASN A 91 -9.73 15.22 -10.20
C ASN A 91 -8.87 14.93 -11.44
N ILE A 92 -7.80 15.70 -11.64
CA ILE A 92 -6.99 15.65 -12.86
C ILE A 92 -5.60 15.04 -12.61
N ASP A 93 -5.51 14.27 -11.52
CA ASP A 93 -4.30 13.78 -10.86
C ASP A 93 -4.11 12.26 -11.04
N SER A 94 -4.60 11.69 -12.14
CA SER A 94 -4.26 10.29 -12.48
C SER A 94 -3.04 10.22 -13.38
N GLU A 95 -2.25 9.16 -13.21
CA GLU A 95 -0.97 8.99 -13.90
C GLU A 95 -1.05 8.21 -15.21
N GLU A 96 -2.24 7.86 -15.71
CA GLU A 96 -2.41 7.02 -16.90
C GLU A 96 -3.53 7.49 -17.84
N GLU A 97 -3.17 7.90 -19.06
CA GLU A 97 -4.15 8.27 -20.08
C GLU A 97 -5.08 7.11 -20.45
N GLY A 98 -6.35 7.44 -20.60
CA GLY A 98 -7.38 6.49 -21.02
C GLY A 98 -7.84 5.57 -19.89
N LYS A 99 -7.31 5.73 -18.67
CA LYS A 99 -7.88 5.18 -17.45
C LYS A 99 -8.67 6.25 -16.72
N LEU A 100 -9.88 5.90 -16.32
CA LEU A 100 -10.74 6.74 -15.49
C LEU A 100 -10.89 6.06 -14.14
N LEU A 101 -10.41 6.71 -13.08
CA LEU A 101 -10.64 6.21 -11.73
C LEU A 101 -12.02 6.68 -11.25
N VAL A 102 -12.78 5.74 -10.69
CA VAL A 102 -14.16 5.95 -10.20
C VAL A 102 -14.35 5.50 -8.75
N SER A 103 -13.26 5.06 -8.12
CA SER A 103 -13.21 4.61 -6.73
C SER A 103 -11.75 4.50 -6.28
N CYS A 104 -11.52 4.64 -4.97
CA CYS A 104 -10.24 4.31 -4.35
C CYS A 104 -10.45 3.65 -2.98
N ALA A 105 -9.46 2.86 -2.56
CA ALA A 105 -9.50 2.19 -1.27
C ALA A 105 -9.14 3.16 -0.14
N GLY A 106 -9.94 3.17 0.92
CA GLY A 106 -9.55 3.72 2.21
C GLY A 106 -8.68 2.73 2.96
N GLY A 107 -8.10 3.16 4.08
CA GLY A 107 -7.22 2.31 4.86
C GLY A 107 -7.04 2.73 6.30
N CYS A 108 -6.41 1.84 7.06
CA CYS A 108 -5.92 2.08 8.41
C CYS A 108 -4.84 1.05 8.73
N SER A 109 -4.03 1.31 9.76
CA SER A 109 -3.09 0.33 10.30
C SER A 109 -3.60 -0.18 11.64
N ALA A 110 -3.53 -1.50 11.84
CA ALA A 110 -3.69 -2.14 13.12
C ALA A 110 -2.30 -2.42 13.71
N ARG A 111 -1.97 -1.74 14.81
CA ARG A 111 -0.80 -2.05 15.64
C ARG A 111 -1.21 -3.02 16.73
N ILE A 112 -0.55 -4.17 16.80
CA ILE A 112 -0.78 -5.20 17.80
C ILE A 112 0.46 -5.32 18.67
N SER A 113 0.28 -5.31 20.00
CA SER A 113 1.36 -5.45 20.97
C SER A 113 1.15 -6.63 21.90
N PHE A 114 2.21 -7.40 22.09
CA PHE A 114 2.30 -8.50 23.06
C PHE A 114 3.37 -8.15 24.10
N PRO A 115 3.04 -8.01 25.39
CA PRO A 115 4.04 -7.76 26.42
C PRO A 115 4.93 -9.00 26.63
N ILE A 116 6.22 -8.76 26.85
CA ILE A 116 7.23 -9.80 27.09
C ILE A 116 7.73 -9.68 28.52
N THR A 117 7.80 -10.83 29.20
CA THR A 117 8.54 -10.97 30.46
C THR A 117 9.65 -11.98 30.26
N TRP A 118 10.89 -11.51 30.14
CA TRP A 118 12.01 -12.39 29.80
C TRP A 118 12.28 -13.45 30.88
N LYS A 119 12.61 -14.67 30.43
CA LYS A 119 13.13 -15.74 31.26
C LYS A 119 14.55 -16.09 30.83
N ASN A 120 15.41 -16.39 31.80
CA ASN A 120 16.69 -17.01 31.50
C ASN A 120 16.45 -18.45 31.05
N LEU A 121 17.31 -18.95 30.18
CA LEU A 121 17.29 -20.35 29.76
C LEU A 121 18.38 -21.13 30.51
N ASP A 122 17.98 -22.15 31.25
CA ASP A 122 18.88 -23.10 31.90
C ASP A 122 18.86 -24.44 31.14
N GLY A 123 20.00 -25.13 31.05
CA GLY A 123 20.09 -26.48 30.46
C GLY A 123 21.00 -26.58 29.23
N ASP A 124 20.97 -27.73 28.55
CA ASP A 124 21.79 -28.03 27.36
C ASP A 124 20.99 -27.76 26.07
N PHE A 125 21.12 -26.53 25.57
CA PHE A 125 20.44 -26.05 24.38
C PHE A 125 21.42 -25.45 23.36
N GLU A 126 20.97 -25.43 22.11
CA GLU A 126 21.63 -24.72 21.02
C GLU A 126 20.67 -23.67 20.45
N THR A 127 21.20 -22.48 20.18
CA THR A 127 20.45 -21.40 19.55
C THR A 127 20.59 -21.44 18.03
N TYR A 128 19.46 -21.30 17.34
CA TYR A 128 19.35 -21.26 15.90
C TYR A 128 18.62 -20.00 15.44
N VAL A 129 19.06 -19.43 14.32
CA VAL A 129 18.30 -18.43 13.55
C VAL A 129 17.57 -19.16 12.44
N ILE A 130 16.24 -19.10 12.45
CA ILE A 130 15.36 -19.65 11.42
C ILE A 130 14.76 -18.49 10.65
N GLY A 131 14.83 -18.51 9.32
CA GLY A 131 14.34 -17.40 8.50
C GLY A 131 13.64 -17.81 7.23
N ILE A 132 12.82 -16.91 6.72
CA ILE A 132 12.28 -16.91 5.35
C ILE A 132 12.98 -15.77 4.61
N GLU A 133 13.62 -16.08 3.49
CA GLU A 133 14.37 -15.13 2.66
C GLU A 133 13.98 -15.30 1.19
N GLY A 134 14.35 -14.34 0.35
CA GLY A 134 14.25 -14.45 -1.11
C GLY A 134 12.87 -14.17 -1.71
N LEU A 135 11.91 -13.66 -0.94
CA LEU A 135 10.61 -13.28 -1.49
C LEU A 135 10.70 -11.97 -2.29
N ARG A 136 9.84 -11.84 -3.31
CA ARG A 136 9.79 -10.65 -4.17
C ARG A 136 9.35 -9.39 -3.42
N GLY A 137 8.39 -9.52 -2.51
CA GLY A 137 7.79 -8.38 -1.80
C GLY A 137 6.89 -7.56 -2.71
N GLY A 138 6.88 -6.24 -2.55
CA GLY A 138 6.08 -5.33 -3.39
C GLY A 138 5.23 -4.37 -2.60
N HIS A 139 4.53 -3.49 -3.30
CA HIS A 139 3.60 -2.56 -2.66
C HIS A 139 2.31 -3.27 -2.19
N SER A 140 1.90 -3.04 -0.94
CA SER A 140 0.80 -3.78 -0.32
C SER A 140 -0.60 -3.40 -0.80
N GLY A 141 -0.73 -2.37 -1.63
CA GLY A 141 -1.97 -2.02 -2.33
C GLY A 141 -1.95 -2.56 -3.76
N SER A 142 -1.25 -1.85 -4.64
CA SER A 142 -1.15 -2.14 -6.08
C SER A 142 -0.62 -3.53 -6.44
N GLU A 143 0.11 -4.25 -5.58
CA GLU A 143 0.66 -5.57 -5.89
C GLU A 143 0.08 -6.71 -5.04
N ILE A 144 -0.92 -6.44 -4.19
CA ILE A 144 -1.48 -7.44 -3.26
C ILE A 144 -2.18 -8.60 -3.97
N HIS A 145 -2.70 -8.36 -5.17
CA HIS A 145 -3.36 -9.36 -6.01
C HIS A 145 -2.39 -10.34 -6.68
N LYS A 146 -1.07 -10.09 -6.65
CA LYS A 146 -0.07 -10.87 -7.39
C LYS A 146 0.24 -12.25 -6.78
N GLY A 147 -0.46 -12.65 -5.72
CA GLY A 147 -0.30 -13.95 -5.07
C GLY A 147 1.09 -14.16 -4.42
N ARG A 148 1.82 -13.08 -4.14
CA ARG A 148 3.15 -13.12 -3.54
C ARG A 148 3.07 -13.56 -2.07
N ALA A 149 4.04 -14.36 -1.64
CA ALA A 149 4.15 -14.79 -0.26
C ALA A 149 4.46 -13.61 0.66
N ASN A 150 4.03 -13.74 1.93
CA ASN A 150 4.40 -12.83 3.01
C ASN A 150 5.32 -13.60 3.99
N SER A 151 6.54 -13.10 4.21
CA SER A 151 7.54 -13.77 5.04
C SER A 151 7.11 -13.95 6.50
N ASN A 152 6.37 -12.99 7.06
CA ASN A 152 5.88 -13.07 8.45
C ASN A 152 4.86 -14.21 8.59
N LYS A 153 3.95 -14.36 7.63
CA LYS A 153 2.97 -15.47 7.58
C LYS A 153 3.65 -16.83 7.43
N LEU A 154 4.64 -16.94 6.53
CA LEU A 154 5.37 -18.18 6.31
C LEU A 154 6.23 -18.57 7.52
N LEU A 155 6.86 -17.61 8.18
CA LEU A 155 7.62 -17.85 9.41
C LEU A 155 6.70 -18.37 10.53
N ALA A 156 5.52 -17.77 10.70
CA ALA A 156 4.55 -18.25 11.69
C ALA A 156 4.08 -19.68 11.38
N ARG A 157 3.78 -19.99 10.11
CA ARG A 157 3.44 -21.36 9.67
C ARG A 157 4.57 -22.34 9.93
N LEU A 158 5.81 -21.95 9.67
CA LEU A 158 7.01 -22.75 9.94
C LEU A 158 7.11 -23.09 11.44
N LEU A 159 7.12 -22.06 12.30
CA LEU A 159 7.23 -22.25 13.76
C LEU A 159 6.08 -23.08 14.32
N ARG A 160 4.85 -22.84 13.86
CA ARG A 160 3.66 -23.62 14.26
C ARG A 160 3.77 -25.10 13.86
N ASN A 161 4.37 -25.42 12.72
CA ASN A 161 4.57 -26.79 12.25
C ASN A 161 5.72 -27.53 12.96
N LEU A 162 6.68 -26.81 13.53
CA LEU A 162 7.78 -27.41 14.31
C LEU A 162 7.32 -27.78 15.72
N ARG A 163 6.43 -26.96 16.31
CA ARG A 163 6.00 -27.05 17.71
C ARG A 163 5.54 -28.45 18.19
N PRO A 164 4.74 -29.23 17.44
CA PRO A 164 4.27 -30.52 17.93
C PRO A 164 5.36 -31.60 18.07
N GLN A 165 6.53 -31.39 17.47
CA GLN A 165 7.61 -32.39 17.41
C GLN A 165 8.89 -31.92 18.10
N ILE A 166 9.04 -30.61 18.30
CA ILE A 166 10.25 -29.99 18.82
C ILE A 166 9.82 -28.98 19.87
N ASP A 167 10.28 -29.21 21.09
CA ASP A 167 10.20 -28.18 22.13
C ASP A 167 11.29 -27.15 21.90
N PHE A 168 10.88 -25.88 21.78
CA PHE A 168 11.78 -24.77 21.54
C PHE A 168 11.36 -23.54 22.33
N SER A 169 12.31 -22.70 22.70
CA SER A 169 12.02 -21.37 23.26
C SER A 169 12.28 -20.30 22.22
N LEU A 170 11.49 -19.22 22.23
CA LEU A 170 11.63 -18.12 21.28
C LEU A 170 12.36 -16.96 21.96
N SER A 171 13.48 -16.51 21.42
CA SER A 171 14.22 -15.34 21.90
C SER A 171 13.81 -14.07 21.17
N SER A 172 13.60 -14.14 19.86
CA SER A 172 13.08 -13.01 19.09
C SER A 172 12.35 -13.48 17.84
N ILE A 173 11.48 -12.62 17.33
CA ILE A 173 10.82 -12.74 16.04
C ILE A 173 10.72 -11.37 15.38
N GLU A 174 11.15 -11.29 14.13
CA GLU A 174 11.25 -10.06 13.37
C GLU A 174 10.97 -10.32 11.89
N GLY A 175 10.40 -9.35 11.19
CA GLY A 175 10.25 -9.45 9.75
C GLY A 175 9.50 -8.29 9.11
N GLY A 176 9.76 -8.12 7.81
CA GLY A 176 9.35 -6.95 7.06
C GLY A 176 10.11 -5.68 7.47
N SER A 177 9.73 -4.55 6.89
CA SER A 177 10.45 -3.27 7.07
C SER A 177 9.56 -2.04 7.00
N LYS A 178 8.51 -2.08 6.16
CA LYS A 178 7.52 -1.01 6.03
C LYS A 178 6.12 -1.61 6.03
N GLN A 179 5.17 -0.92 6.65
CA GLN A 179 3.78 -1.37 6.75
C GLN A 179 3.08 -1.50 5.38
N ASN A 180 3.44 -0.62 4.43
CA ASN A 180 2.92 -0.61 3.06
C ASN A 180 3.72 -1.51 2.08
N ALA A 181 4.64 -2.33 2.57
CA ALA A 181 5.40 -3.28 1.77
C ALA A 181 5.07 -4.72 2.16
N ILE A 182 4.85 -5.59 1.17
CA ILE A 182 4.72 -7.03 1.36
C ILE A 182 6.05 -7.55 1.91
N ALA A 183 6.00 -8.18 3.09
CA ALA A 183 7.20 -8.57 3.83
C ALA A 183 8.02 -9.61 3.06
N ARG A 184 9.30 -9.27 2.80
CA ARG A 184 10.22 -10.06 1.96
C ARG A 184 11.05 -11.07 2.72
N GLN A 185 11.33 -10.74 3.97
CA GLN A 185 12.21 -11.49 4.84
C GLN A 185 11.67 -11.45 6.27
N ALA A 186 11.84 -12.55 6.98
CA ALA A 186 11.50 -12.65 8.39
C ALA A 186 12.42 -13.68 9.04
N GLN A 187 12.74 -13.50 10.32
CA GLN A 187 13.56 -14.41 11.09
C GLN A 187 13.05 -14.56 12.52
N ALA A 188 13.36 -15.69 13.12
CA ALA A 188 13.17 -15.97 14.52
C ALA A 188 14.44 -16.59 15.11
N VAL A 189 14.78 -16.19 16.33
CA VAL A 189 15.85 -16.81 17.12
C VAL A 189 15.20 -17.81 18.06
N VAL A 190 15.52 -19.10 17.89
CA VAL A 190 14.97 -20.19 18.70
C VAL A 190 16.06 -20.93 19.45
N CYS A 191 15.78 -21.33 20.68
CA CYS A 191 16.62 -22.22 21.47
C CYS A 191 15.98 -23.60 21.49
N VAL A 192 16.74 -24.62 21.12
CA VAL A 192 16.27 -26.01 21.02
C VAL A 192 17.18 -26.91 21.83
N ASN A 193 16.63 -27.96 22.46
CA ASN A 193 17.45 -28.98 23.11
C ASN A 193 18.46 -29.56 22.11
N LYS A 194 19.71 -29.72 22.52
CA LYS A 194 20.80 -30.16 21.63
C LYS A 194 20.51 -31.48 20.90
N LYS A 195 19.84 -32.42 21.58
CA LYS A 195 19.41 -33.71 21.02
C LYS A 195 18.46 -33.57 19.81
N ASP A 196 17.68 -32.49 19.74
CA ASP A 196 16.64 -32.29 18.73
C ASP A 196 17.17 -31.50 17.51
N GLY A 197 18.43 -31.05 17.51
CA GLY A 197 19.02 -30.26 16.43
C GLY A 197 19.00 -30.95 15.06
N SER A 198 19.20 -32.27 15.01
CA SER A 198 19.09 -33.05 13.76
C SER A 198 17.65 -33.14 13.26
N LEU A 199 16.68 -33.30 14.18
CA LEU A 199 15.27 -33.32 13.85
C LEU A 199 14.83 -31.95 13.31
N LEU A 200 15.28 -30.85 13.93
CA LEU A 200 15.03 -29.49 13.47
C LEU A 200 15.49 -29.29 12.02
N LYS A 201 16.74 -29.65 11.70
CA LYS A 201 17.30 -29.53 10.35
C LYS A 201 16.45 -30.29 9.31
N ASN A 202 16.06 -31.52 9.63
CA ASN A 202 15.23 -32.33 8.73
C ASN A 202 13.83 -31.73 8.52
N ARG A 203 13.18 -31.25 9.59
CA ARG A 203 11.85 -30.64 9.51
C ARG A 203 11.87 -29.32 8.74
N VAL A 204 12.86 -28.47 8.98
CA VAL A 204 13.03 -27.22 8.23
C VAL A 204 13.26 -27.49 6.75
N SER A 205 14.14 -28.44 6.40
CA SER A 205 14.38 -28.81 4.99
C SER A 205 13.13 -29.38 4.31
N SER A 206 12.31 -30.15 5.04
CA SER A 206 11.04 -30.66 4.51
C SER A 206 10.04 -29.53 4.24
N LEU A 207 9.92 -28.56 5.15
CA LEU A 207 9.02 -27.42 4.99
C LEU A 207 9.50 -26.46 3.89
N GLU A 208 10.81 -26.31 3.72
CA GLU A 208 11.39 -25.55 2.61
C GLU A 208 10.91 -26.10 1.26
N LYS A 209 10.95 -27.43 1.06
CA LYS A 209 10.49 -28.07 -0.18
C LYS A 209 9.01 -27.81 -0.43
N ILE A 210 8.19 -27.86 0.62
CA ILE A 210 6.75 -27.57 0.53
C ILE A 210 6.52 -26.12 0.12
N PHE A 211 7.15 -25.15 0.80
CA PHE A 211 6.96 -23.74 0.48
C PHE A 211 7.50 -23.38 -0.91
N LYS A 212 8.63 -23.97 -1.33
CA LYS A 212 9.16 -23.77 -2.68
C LYS A 212 8.20 -24.28 -3.75
N ASP A 213 7.55 -25.43 -3.56
CA ASP A 213 6.58 -25.92 -4.54
C ASP A 213 5.30 -25.06 -4.57
N GLU A 214 4.77 -24.69 -3.40
CA GLU A 214 3.59 -23.83 -3.27
C GLU A 214 3.79 -22.45 -3.94
N PHE A 215 4.97 -21.85 -3.79
CA PHE A 215 5.27 -20.50 -4.27
C PHE A 215 6.20 -20.43 -5.48
N LYS A 216 6.48 -21.55 -6.17
CA LYS A 216 7.44 -21.61 -7.30
C LYS A 216 7.24 -20.54 -8.37
N THR A 217 5.99 -20.16 -8.63
CA THR A 217 5.64 -19.15 -9.64
C THR A 217 5.73 -17.73 -9.09
N ALA A 218 5.22 -17.51 -7.88
CA ALA A 218 5.12 -16.18 -7.29
C ALA A 218 6.47 -15.71 -6.74
N ASP A 219 7.19 -16.60 -6.05
CA ASP A 219 8.44 -16.34 -5.33
C ASP A 219 9.48 -17.48 -5.60
N PRO A 220 10.03 -17.58 -6.82
CA PRO A 220 10.94 -18.65 -7.21
C PRO A 220 12.23 -18.71 -6.39
N ASP A 221 12.65 -17.59 -5.80
CA ASP A 221 13.88 -17.46 -5.02
C ASP A 221 13.67 -17.71 -3.51
N LEU A 222 12.46 -18.12 -3.10
CA LEU A 222 12.11 -18.42 -1.71
C LEU A 222 13.11 -19.42 -1.11
N LYS A 223 13.63 -19.10 0.07
CA LYS A 223 14.50 -19.96 0.87
C LYS A 223 14.05 -19.99 2.31
N VAL A 224 14.12 -21.16 2.93
CA VAL A 224 14.02 -21.30 4.38
C VAL A 224 15.42 -21.53 4.91
N VAL A 225 15.88 -20.63 5.77
CA VAL A 225 17.25 -20.60 6.28
C VAL A 225 17.26 -21.12 7.71
N LEU A 226 18.25 -21.95 8.03
CA LEU A 226 18.55 -22.40 9.39
C LEU A 226 20.05 -22.26 9.62
N LYS A 227 20.43 -21.38 10.54
CA LYS A 227 21.83 -21.10 10.90
C LYS A 227 22.00 -21.30 12.40
N ALA A 228 23.07 -21.97 12.83
CA ALA A 228 23.45 -21.93 14.24
C ALA A 228 23.85 -20.50 14.61
N ALA A 229 23.41 -20.01 15.76
CA ALA A 229 23.85 -18.71 16.27
C ALA A 229 25.32 -18.80 16.72
N LYS A 230 26.04 -17.67 16.62
CA LYS A 230 27.43 -17.60 17.12
C LYS A 230 27.50 -17.77 18.63
N GLU A 231 26.49 -17.26 19.32
CA GLU A 231 26.34 -17.31 20.76
C GLU A 231 24.92 -17.77 21.10
N ASN A 232 24.79 -18.49 22.21
CA ASN A 232 23.50 -18.92 22.71
C ASN A 232 22.72 -17.71 23.27
N ALA A 233 21.43 -17.64 22.96
CA ALA A 233 20.56 -16.62 23.52
C ALA A 233 20.40 -16.85 25.03
N GLN A 234 20.60 -15.79 25.81
CA GLN A 234 20.52 -15.86 27.28
C GLN A 234 19.10 -15.68 27.80
N LYS A 235 18.26 -14.97 27.05
CA LYS A 235 16.87 -14.65 27.42
C LYS A 235 15.90 -15.11 26.35
N VAL A 236 14.78 -15.65 26.80
CA VAL A 236 13.67 -16.08 25.94
C VAL A 236 12.34 -15.55 26.46
N MET A 237 11.36 -15.50 25.56
CA MET A 237 9.97 -15.26 25.89
C MET A 237 9.42 -16.46 26.68
N PRO A 238 8.46 -16.24 27.60
CA PRO A 238 7.71 -17.33 28.19
C PRO A 238 7.02 -18.16 27.09
N VAL A 239 6.94 -19.47 27.30
CA VAL A 239 6.34 -20.40 26.33
C VAL A 239 4.95 -19.94 25.88
N GLU A 240 4.10 -19.54 26.83
CA GLU A 240 2.74 -19.05 26.54
C GLU A 240 2.76 -17.80 25.65
N THR A 241 3.61 -16.80 25.98
CA THR A 241 3.77 -15.58 25.16
C THR A 241 4.24 -15.91 23.76
N ALA A 242 5.25 -16.78 23.62
CA ALA A 242 5.78 -17.21 22.32
C ALA A 242 4.72 -17.94 21.49
N GLU A 243 3.95 -18.84 22.10
CA GLU A 243 2.87 -19.56 21.44
C GLU A 243 1.76 -18.62 20.99
N ASN A 244 1.37 -17.66 21.84
CA ASN A 244 0.37 -16.67 21.53
C ASN A 244 0.77 -15.79 20.34
N ILE A 245 2.02 -15.30 20.30
CA ILE A 245 2.54 -14.52 19.17
C ILE A 245 2.52 -15.35 17.88
N VAL A 246 3.04 -16.59 17.93
CA VAL A 246 3.07 -17.47 16.74
C VAL A 246 1.64 -17.80 16.27
N ASN A 247 0.73 -18.07 17.20
CA ASN A 247 -0.67 -18.36 16.88
C ASN A 247 -1.37 -17.14 16.29
N PHE A 248 -1.15 -15.94 16.84
CA PHE A 248 -1.69 -14.70 16.28
C PHE A 248 -1.20 -14.47 14.85
N LEU A 249 0.11 -14.53 14.62
CA LEU A 249 0.71 -14.39 13.29
C LEU A 249 0.21 -15.47 12.32
N TYR A 250 -0.12 -16.66 12.82
CA TYR A 250 -0.71 -17.73 12.01
C TYR A 250 -2.19 -17.47 11.68
N LEU A 251 -2.98 -16.97 12.64
CA LEU A 251 -4.42 -16.75 12.52
C LEU A 251 -4.80 -15.46 11.79
N ILE A 252 -4.01 -14.39 11.94
CA ILE A 252 -4.34 -13.08 11.34
C ILE A 252 -4.54 -13.23 9.82
N PRO A 253 -5.64 -12.71 9.23
CA PRO A 253 -5.79 -12.73 7.78
C PRO A 253 -4.64 -11.98 7.08
N ASN A 254 -4.36 -12.30 5.83
CA ASN A 254 -3.36 -11.58 5.03
C ASN A 254 -3.63 -11.74 3.54
N GLY A 255 -3.36 -10.70 2.76
CA GLY A 255 -3.62 -10.65 1.32
C GLY A 255 -5.04 -10.16 1.01
N VAL A 256 -5.50 -10.49 -0.19
CA VAL A 256 -6.86 -10.20 -0.66
C VAL A 256 -7.90 -10.90 0.22
N GLN A 257 -8.91 -10.15 0.67
CA GLN A 257 -10.05 -10.66 1.45
C GLN A 257 -11.33 -10.71 0.62
N SER A 258 -11.53 -9.75 -0.30
CA SER A 258 -12.61 -9.77 -1.28
C SER A 258 -12.18 -9.11 -2.59
N MET A 259 -12.81 -9.56 -3.69
CA MET A 259 -12.78 -8.91 -5.00
C MET A 259 -14.09 -8.15 -5.20
N SER A 260 -14.05 -7.05 -5.93
CA SER A 260 -15.25 -6.29 -6.26
C SER A 260 -16.15 -7.08 -7.19
N MET A 261 -17.46 -7.03 -6.93
CA MET A 261 -18.49 -7.57 -7.83
C MET A 261 -18.97 -6.52 -8.84
N ASP A 262 -18.62 -5.25 -8.64
CA ASP A 262 -18.99 -4.14 -9.52
C ASP A 262 -17.92 -3.86 -10.59
N ILE A 263 -16.65 -4.10 -10.27
CA ILE A 263 -15.50 -3.86 -11.16
C ILE A 263 -14.66 -5.14 -11.27
N GLU A 264 -14.69 -5.77 -12.45
CA GLU A 264 -13.97 -7.02 -12.71
C GLU A 264 -12.46 -6.86 -12.47
N GLY A 265 -11.88 -7.80 -11.72
CA GLY A 265 -10.44 -7.83 -11.43
C GLY A 265 -9.97 -6.86 -10.33
N LEU A 266 -10.86 -6.02 -9.78
CA LEU A 266 -10.52 -5.10 -8.71
C LEU A 266 -10.51 -5.80 -7.34
N VAL A 267 -9.44 -5.62 -6.57
CA VAL A 267 -9.42 -5.97 -5.15
C VAL A 267 -10.31 -4.98 -4.39
N GLU A 268 -11.33 -5.48 -3.71
CA GLU A 268 -12.22 -4.64 -2.90
C GLU A 268 -11.64 -4.44 -1.51
N SER A 269 -11.12 -5.51 -0.89
CA SER A 269 -10.53 -5.42 0.44
C SER A 269 -9.31 -6.33 0.62
N SER A 270 -8.35 -5.88 1.41
CA SER A 270 -7.14 -6.61 1.73
C SER A 270 -6.50 -6.17 3.05
N LEU A 271 -5.51 -6.93 3.50
CA LEU A 271 -4.60 -6.51 4.57
C LEU A 271 -3.19 -7.08 4.35
N ASN A 272 -2.18 -6.39 4.85
CA ASN A 272 -0.78 -6.79 4.76
C ASN A 272 -0.11 -6.74 6.12
N LEU A 273 0.32 -7.90 6.59
CA LEU A 273 1.18 -8.08 7.75
C LEU A 273 2.61 -7.62 7.43
N GLY A 274 2.83 -6.31 7.48
CA GLY A 274 4.02 -5.65 6.94
C GLY A 274 5.21 -5.63 7.89
N ILE A 275 4.99 -5.58 9.21
CA ILE A 275 6.06 -5.49 10.21
C ILE A 275 5.77 -6.42 11.39
N VAL A 276 6.80 -7.16 11.82
CA VAL A 276 6.89 -7.84 13.11
C VAL A 276 8.23 -7.45 13.71
N GLN A 277 8.25 -7.03 14.97
CA GLN A 277 9.48 -6.61 15.63
C GLN A 277 9.46 -6.98 17.11
N THR A 278 10.53 -7.62 17.57
CA THR A 278 10.79 -7.77 19.01
C THR A 278 11.50 -6.51 19.51
N LYS A 279 10.92 -5.87 20.52
CA LYS A 279 11.51 -4.76 21.28
C LYS A 279 11.96 -5.28 22.65
N GLU A 280 12.41 -4.36 23.52
CA GLU A 280 12.91 -4.72 24.84
C GLU A 280 11.85 -5.39 25.72
N ASP A 281 10.59 -4.93 25.70
CA ASP A 281 9.53 -5.39 26.60
C ASP A 281 8.27 -5.86 25.85
N THR A 282 8.29 -5.83 24.52
CA THR A 282 7.10 -6.05 23.68
C THR A 282 7.48 -6.71 22.36
N VAL A 283 6.57 -7.51 21.78
CA VAL A 283 6.55 -7.77 20.35
C VAL A 283 5.49 -6.87 19.72
N GLU A 284 5.91 -6.04 18.78
CA GLU A 284 5.02 -5.19 17.98
C GLU A 284 4.80 -5.78 16.59
N ILE A 285 3.56 -5.73 16.15
CA ILE A 285 3.11 -6.22 14.87
C ILE A 285 2.27 -5.12 14.23
N ILE A 286 2.51 -4.83 12.95
CA ILE A 286 1.72 -3.84 12.19
C ILE A 286 1.15 -4.51 10.96
N SER A 287 -0.18 -4.44 10.83
CA SER A 287 -0.92 -4.86 9.66
C SER A 287 -1.66 -3.68 9.03
N SER A 288 -1.41 -3.41 7.75
CA SER A 288 -2.11 -2.35 7.01
C SER A 288 -3.34 -2.91 6.30
N ILE A 289 -4.51 -2.34 6.59
CA ILE A 289 -5.81 -2.72 6.03
C ILE A 289 -6.18 -1.74 4.92
N ARG A 290 -6.77 -2.25 3.84
CA ARG A 290 -7.31 -1.45 2.73
C ARG A 290 -8.67 -1.98 2.32
N SER A 291 -9.59 -1.07 2.00
CA SER A 291 -10.89 -1.44 1.45
C SER A 291 -11.54 -0.28 0.70
N SER A 292 -12.19 -0.54 -0.43
CA SER A 292 -13.08 0.43 -1.09
C SER A 292 -14.45 0.57 -0.39
N LEU A 293 -14.69 -0.23 0.65
CA LEU A 293 -15.87 -0.18 1.51
C LEU A 293 -15.47 -0.06 3.00
N GLY A 294 -15.83 1.04 3.65
CA GLY A 294 -15.48 1.30 5.05
C GLY A 294 -16.10 0.34 6.05
N SER A 295 -17.27 -0.22 5.75
CA SER A 295 -17.87 -1.30 6.57
C SER A 295 -17.00 -2.56 6.59
N ILE A 296 -16.46 -2.96 5.43
CA ILE A 296 -15.55 -4.11 5.33
C ILE A 296 -14.19 -3.79 5.96
N LYS A 297 -13.67 -2.55 5.79
CA LYS A 297 -12.46 -2.07 6.47
C LYS A 297 -12.57 -2.26 7.99
N ARG A 298 -13.68 -1.82 8.59
CA ARG A 298 -13.97 -1.99 10.01
C ARG A 298 -14.09 -3.46 10.40
N ASN A 299 -14.82 -4.27 9.63
CA ASN A 299 -14.95 -5.71 9.91
C ASN A 299 -13.59 -6.43 9.89
N ILE A 300 -12.68 -6.09 8.96
CA ILE A 300 -11.32 -6.65 8.96
C ILE A 300 -10.56 -6.25 10.22
N PHE A 301 -10.67 -4.99 10.66
CA PHE A 301 -10.07 -4.54 11.91
C PHE A 301 -10.63 -5.30 13.13
N ASP A 302 -11.94 -5.54 13.16
CA ASP A 302 -12.61 -6.31 14.22
C ASP A 302 -12.15 -7.77 14.24
N ILE A 303 -11.93 -8.39 13.07
CA ILE A 303 -11.35 -9.74 12.97
C ILE A 303 -9.93 -9.78 13.56
N ILE A 304 -9.09 -8.77 13.26
CA ILE A 304 -7.75 -8.67 13.85
C ILE A 304 -7.84 -8.51 15.36
N SER A 305 -8.75 -7.68 15.84
CA SER A 305 -8.99 -7.44 17.27
C SER A 305 -9.41 -8.72 17.98
N ALA A 306 -10.37 -9.47 17.42
CA ALA A 306 -10.79 -10.75 17.96
C ALA A 306 -9.65 -11.79 18.00
N ALA A 307 -8.80 -11.84 16.97
CA ALA A 307 -7.62 -12.71 16.96
C ALA A 307 -6.60 -12.32 18.03
N ALA A 308 -6.40 -11.01 18.26
CA ALA A 308 -5.51 -10.51 19.30
C ALA A 308 -6.05 -10.82 20.69
N ASP A 309 -7.35 -10.61 20.94
CA ASP A 309 -8.00 -10.91 22.22
C ASP A 309 -7.84 -12.40 22.59
N LEU A 310 -8.05 -13.31 21.63
CA LEU A 310 -7.88 -14.75 21.83
C LEU A 310 -6.43 -15.17 22.11
N THR A 311 -5.46 -14.33 21.77
CA THR A 311 -4.03 -14.60 21.94
C THR A 311 -3.39 -13.70 23.01
N GLY A 312 -4.16 -12.86 23.70
CA GLY A 312 -3.64 -11.97 24.73
C GLY A 312 -2.82 -10.78 24.21
N GLY A 313 -3.01 -10.39 22.94
CA GLY A 313 -2.47 -9.16 22.35
C GLY A 313 -3.40 -7.97 22.58
N LYS A 314 -2.88 -6.75 22.41
CA LYS A 314 -3.67 -5.51 22.40
C LYS A 314 -3.60 -4.85 21.02
N VAL A 315 -4.73 -4.38 20.51
CA VAL A 315 -4.80 -3.71 19.20
C VAL A 315 -5.04 -2.21 19.35
N THR A 316 -4.38 -1.40 18.52
CA THR A 316 -4.62 0.04 18.38
C THR A 316 -4.70 0.38 16.90
N GLY A 317 -5.69 1.19 16.53
CA GLY A 317 -5.84 1.70 15.16
C GLY A 317 -5.04 2.97 14.95
N GLU A 318 -4.36 3.08 13.81
CA GLU A 318 -3.52 4.21 13.42
C GLU A 318 -3.80 4.62 11.96
N ALA A 319 -3.51 5.89 11.64
CA ALA A 319 -3.50 6.41 10.27
C ALA A 319 -4.74 6.03 9.43
N SER A 320 -5.94 6.20 10.01
CA SER A 320 -7.19 5.92 9.31
C SER A 320 -7.50 7.01 8.30
N TYR A 321 -7.85 6.62 7.08
CA TYR A 321 -8.34 7.50 6.02
C TYR A 321 -9.55 6.87 5.31
N PRO A 322 -10.46 7.71 4.78
CA PRO A 322 -11.70 7.25 4.15
C PRO A 322 -11.44 6.60 2.80
N GLU A 323 -12.50 6.02 2.25
CA GLU A 323 -12.56 5.42 0.92
C GLU A 323 -13.41 6.28 -0.02
N TRP A 324 -13.17 6.18 -1.32
CA TRP A 324 -14.10 6.68 -2.32
C TRP A 324 -14.84 5.50 -2.93
N LYS A 325 -16.10 5.33 -2.53
CA LYS A 325 -16.92 4.20 -2.97
C LYS A 325 -17.36 4.37 -4.42
N TYR A 326 -17.35 3.27 -5.17
CA TYR A 326 -17.91 3.24 -6.52
C TYR A 326 -19.40 3.59 -6.51
N ASN A 327 -19.80 4.55 -7.35
CA ASN A 327 -21.19 4.94 -7.57
C ASN A 327 -21.68 4.38 -8.93
N PRO A 328 -22.55 3.36 -8.97
CA PRO A 328 -23.05 2.81 -10.23
C PRO A 328 -23.89 3.81 -11.04
N ASP A 329 -24.43 4.86 -10.41
CA ASP A 329 -25.31 5.85 -11.05
C ASP A 329 -24.61 7.18 -11.36
N SER A 330 -23.26 7.20 -11.40
CA SER A 330 -22.46 8.38 -11.70
C SER A 330 -22.77 8.94 -13.09
N LYS A 331 -23.24 10.19 -13.17
CA LYS A 331 -23.57 10.86 -14.42
C LYS A 331 -22.31 11.42 -15.09
N ILE A 332 -21.38 11.96 -14.31
CA ILE A 332 -20.11 12.47 -14.83
C ILE A 332 -19.31 11.36 -15.53
N ARG A 333 -19.34 10.14 -14.99
CA ARG A 333 -18.70 8.98 -15.62
C ARG A 333 -19.22 8.74 -17.02
N GLU A 334 -20.54 8.72 -17.22
CA GLU A 334 -21.13 8.48 -18.54
C GLU A 334 -20.72 9.58 -19.54
N VAL A 335 -20.70 10.85 -19.11
CA VAL A 335 -20.21 11.96 -19.94
C VAL A 335 -18.76 11.75 -20.37
N PHE A 336 -17.89 11.35 -19.44
CA PHE A 336 -16.49 11.07 -19.76
C PHE A 336 -16.35 9.91 -20.75
N ILE A 337 -17.03 8.78 -20.51
CA ILE A 337 -17.02 7.62 -21.42
C ILE A 337 -17.43 8.04 -22.85
N ASP A 338 -18.56 8.74 -22.97
CA ASP A 338 -19.10 9.17 -24.26
C ASP A 338 -18.15 10.11 -25.01
N VAL A 339 -17.57 11.09 -24.30
CA VAL A 339 -16.64 12.06 -24.92
C VAL A 339 -15.34 11.36 -25.34
N TYR A 340 -14.83 10.43 -24.53
CA TYR A 340 -13.62 9.68 -24.87
C TYR A 340 -13.84 8.80 -26.10
N GLU A 341 -14.97 8.09 -26.16
CA GLU A 341 -15.34 7.26 -27.32
C GLU A 341 -15.50 8.09 -28.59
N ARG A 342 -16.15 9.26 -28.51
CA ARG A 342 -16.28 10.20 -29.63
C ARG A 342 -14.93 10.71 -30.13
N LEU A 343 -13.97 10.98 -29.24
CA LEU A 343 -12.67 11.54 -29.61
C LEU A 343 -11.67 10.51 -30.12
N PHE A 344 -11.71 9.29 -29.58
CA PHE A 344 -10.66 8.30 -29.79
C PHE A 344 -11.16 7.00 -30.44
N GLY A 345 -12.46 6.87 -30.71
CA GLY A 345 -13.07 5.73 -31.37
C GLY A 345 -13.05 4.44 -30.56
N LYS A 346 -12.79 4.53 -29.25
CA LYS A 346 -12.76 3.41 -28.30
C LYS A 346 -13.16 3.91 -26.92
N LYS A 347 -13.69 3.02 -26.08
CA LYS A 347 -14.02 3.35 -24.69
C LYS A 347 -12.76 3.50 -23.81
N PRO A 348 -12.79 4.36 -22.79
CA PRO A 348 -11.75 4.39 -21.78
C PRO A 348 -11.86 3.15 -20.86
N LEU A 349 -10.78 2.82 -20.16
CA LEU A 349 -10.81 1.84 -19.10
C LEU A 349 -11.33 2.50 -17.82
N VAL A 350 -12.54 2.14 -17.41
CA VAL A 350 -13.08 2.54 -16.10
C VAL A 350 -12.57 1.57 -15.05
N THR A 351 -11.88 2.07 -14.03
CA THR A 351 -11.27 1.23 -13.00
C THR A 351 -11.25 1.96 -11.65
N ALA A 352 -10.76 1.28 -10.62
CA ALA A 352 -10.45 1.88 -9.33
C ALA A 352 -8.99 1.60 -8.96
N ILE A 353 -8.49 2.31 -7.95
CA ILE A 353 -7.17 2.08 -7.39
C ILE A 353 -7.25 1.49 -5.98
N HIS A 354 -6.47 0.44 -5.71
CA HIS A 354 -6.35 -0.14 -4.37
C HIS A 354 -5.33 0.59 -3.50
N ALA A 355 -5.42 1.92 -3.52
CA ALA A 355 -4.64 2.91 -2.77
C ALA A 355 -5.55 4.10 -2.42
N GLY A 356 -5.05 5.04 -1.61
CA GLY A 356 -5.80 6.25 -1.26
C GLY A 356 -5.62 7.35 -2.30
N LEU A 357 -6.65 8.16 -2.49
CA LEU A 357 -6.64 9.42 -3.26
C LEU A 357 -7.36 10.50 -2.43
N GLU A 358 -7.07 11.78 -2.69
CA GLU A 358 -7.79 12.89 -2.05
C GLU A 358 -9.31 12.84 -2.32
N CYS A 359 -9.75 12.22 -3.42
CA CYS A 359 -11.18 11.99 -3.70
C CYS A 359 -11.92 11.32 -2.54
N ALA A 360 -11.28 10.45 -1.76
CA ALA A 360 -11.91 9.84 -0.59
C ALA A 360 -12.17 10.84 0.54
N LEU A 361 -11.27 11.81 0.73
CA LEU A 361 -11.45 12.88 1.71
C LEU A 361 -12.59 13.82 1.29
N PHE A 362 -12.68 14.11 0.00
CA PHE A 362 -13.80 14.89 -0.54
C PHE A 362 -15.13 14.13 -0.43
N GLU A 363 -15.15 12.82 -0.69
CA GLU A 363 -16.35 11.99 -0.48
C GLU A 363 -16.88 12.12 0.95
N GLU A 364 -16.00 11.97 1.95
CA GLU A 364 -16.37 12.10 3.36
C GLU A 364 -16.84 13.52 3.70
N LYS A 365 -16.06 14.54 3.31
CA LYS A 365 -16.36 15.95 3.62
C LYS A 365 -17.67 16.44 3.04
N PHE A 366 -17.98 16.03 1.82
CA PHE A 366 -19.22 16.40 1.14
C PHE A 366 -20.36 15.41 1.43
N ASN A 367 -20.18 14.48 2.37
CA ASN A 367 -21.18 13.48 2.78
C ASN A 367 -21.73 12.67 1.59
N GLY A 368 -20.86 12.30 0.64
CA GLY A 368 -21.21 11.54 -0.56
C GLY A 368 -22.09 12.28 -1.56
N GLN A 369 -22.13 13.61 -1.53
CA GLN A 369 -22.93 14.41 -2.46
C GLN A 369 -22.21 14.75 -3.76
N LEU A 370 -20.92 14.41 -3.89
CA LEU A 370 -20.15 14.69 -5.09
C LEU A 370 -20.32 13.55 -6.10
N ASP A 371 -20.52 13.92 -7.36
CA ASP A 371 -20.32 13.01 -8.49
C ASP A 371 -18.90 13.22 -9.03
N MET A 372 -18.03 12.23 -8.83
CA MET A 372 -16.58 12.40 -9.00
C MET A 372 -16.03 11.50 -10.09
N ILE A 373 -14.95 11.96 -10.71
CA ILE A 373 -14.13 11.15 -11.60
C ILE A 373 -12.68 11.63 -11.54
N SER A 374 -11.73 10.73 -11.77
CA SER A 374 -10.32 11.09 -11.91
C SER A 374 -9.75 10.64 -13.24
N LEU A 375 -8.95 11.51 -13.86
CA LEU A 375 -8.20 11.27 -15.10
C LEU A 375 -6.85 11.99 -15.03
N GLY A 376 -5.96 11.69 -15.97
CA GLY A 376 -4.76 12.51 -16.18
C GLY A 376 -3.89 11.94 -17.29
N PRO A 377 -2.76 12.61 -17.60
CA PRO A 377 -1.84 12.16 -18.63
C PRO A 377 -0.96 11.01 -18.14
N THR A 378 -0.35 10.28 -19.08
CA THR A 378 0.58 9.21 -18.73
C THR A 378 1.87 9.77 -18.14
N MET A 379 2.18 9.32 -16.92
CA MET A 379 3.40 9.61 -16.18
C MET A 379 4.09 8.31 -15.77
N PHE A 380 5.40 8.39 -15.55
CA PHE A 380 6.22 7.25 -15.17
C PHE A 380 7.22 7.64 -14.11
N GLY A 381 7.57 6.71 -13.22
CA GLY A 381 8.59 6.97 -12.20
C GLY A 381 8.21 8.08 -11.23
N VAL A 382 6.92 8.33 -11.05
CA VAL A 382 6.35 9.29 -10.10
C VAL A 382 6.97 9.08 -8.72
N HIS A 383 7.27 10.18 -8.04
CA HIS A 383 8.00 10.24 -6.75
C HIS A 383 9.45 9.77 -6.78
N THR A 384 10.06 9.67 -7.96
CA THR A 384 11.49 9.31 -8.11
C THR A 384 12.23 10.30 -8.99
N ALA A 385 13.54 10.33 -8.91
CA ALA A 385 14.36 11.17 -9.80
C ALA A 385 14.40 10.69 -11.27
N ASP A 386 13.65 9.64 -11.60
CA ASP A 386 13.39 9.18 -12.96
C ASP A 386 11.96 9.55 -13.42
N GLU A 387 11.26 10.42 -12.69
CA GLU A 387 9.94 10.92 -13.06
C GLU A 387 9.92 11.57 -14.44
N HIS A 388 8.94 11.18 -15.26
CA HIS A 388 8.72 11.79 -16.57
C HIS A 388 7.27 11.74 -17.05
N LEU A 389 6.92 12.74 -17.84
CA LEU A 389 5.58 12.98 -18.40
C LEU A 389 5.59 12.82 -19.92
N SER A 390 4.64 12.07 -20.48
CA SER A 390 4.46 11.99 -21.93
C SER A 390 3.78 13.23 -22.49
N ILE A 391 4.50 13.98 -23.33
CA ILE A 391 4.03 15.22 -23.96
C ILE A 391 2.82 14.95 -24.86
N SER A 392 2.90 13.92 -25.72
CA SER A 392 1.78 13.57 -26.59
C SER A 392 0.54 13.13 -25.80
N SER A 393 0.75 12.47 -24.65
CA SER A 393 -0.34 12.09 -23.76
C SER A 393 -1.01 13.31 -23.12
N THR A 394 -0.21 14.24 -22.59
CA THR A 394 -0.70 15.52 -22.07
C THR A 394 -1.56 16.27 -23.08
N GLN A 395 -1.17 16.32 -24.35
CA GLN A 395 -1.96 16.96 -25.40
C GLN A 395 -3.33 16.30 -25.61
N ARG A 396 -3.39 14.96 -25.59
CA ARG A 396 -4.65 14.21 -25.73
C ARG A 396 -5.54 14.38 -24.51
N THR A 397 -4.97 14.30 -23.31
CA THR A 397 -5.69 14.53 -22.05
C THR A 397 -6.25 15.94 -21.97
N TRP A 398 -5.48 16.96 -22.36
CA TRP A 398 -5.96 18.34 -22.43
C TRP A 398 -7.15 18.49 -23.39
N LYS A 399 -7.01 17.95 -24.62
CA LYS A 399 -8.10 17.96 -25.61
C LYS A 399 -9.36 17.28 -25.05
N TYR A 400 -9.17 16.16 -24.37
CA TYR A 400 -10.26 15.41 -23.76
C TYR A 400 -10.95 16.20 -22.65
N LEU A 401 -10.21 16.77 -21.70
CA LEU A 401 -10.74 17.62 -20.63
C LEU A 401 -11.57 18.79 -21.20
N VAL A 402 -11.04 19.49 -22.20
CA VAL A 402 -11.75 20.61 -22.84
C VAL A 402 -13.08 20.18 -23.46
N GLU A 403 -13.13 19.03 -24.13
CA GLU A 403 -14.35 18.52 -24.75
C GLU A 403 -15.37 17.99 -23.74
N VAL A 404 -14.91 17.47 -22.61
CA VAL A 404 -15.78 17.15 -21.47
C VAL A 404 -16.42 18.41 -20.93
N LEU A 405 -15.62 19.44 -20.62
CA LEU A 405 -16.14 20.70 -20.07
C LEU A 405 -17.18 21.35 -21.00
N LYS A 406 -16.98 21.27 -22.31
CA LYS A 406 -17.98 21.70 -23.31
C LYS A 406 -19.28 20.90 -23.25
N SER A 407 -19.19 19.61 -22.97
CA SER A 407 -20.34 18.70 -22.92
C SER A 407 -21.13 18.81 -21.61
N LEU A 408 -20.58 19.47 -20.59
CA LEU A 408 -21.23 19.73 -19.29
C LEU A 408 -22.01 21.05 -19.23
N LYS A 409 -21.96 21.85 -20.30
CA LYS A 409 -22.74 23.08 -20.44
C LYS A 409 -24.08 22.78 -21.07
#